data_AF-A0A6A6KGE0-F1
#
_entry.id   AF-A0A6A6KGE0-F1
#
_cell.length_a   1.000
_cell.length_b   1.000
_cell.length_c   1.000
_cell.angle_alpha   90.00
_cell.angle_beta   90.00
_cell.angle_gamma   90.00
#
_symmetry.space_group_name_H-M   'P 1'
#
loop_
_entity.id
_entity.type
_entity.pdbx_description
1 polymer ?
#
loop_
_entity_poly.entity_id
_entity_poly.type
_entity_poly.pdbx_seq_one_letter_code
_entity_poly.pdbx_strand_id
1 'polypeptide(L)'
;MDVDVFCFVCGFDPESGDHLFACYPPVSRLWYVSPLRIHLPNLGLSSGTQLFHHVLANFDSDAMELFVILAWDHQEVNTTTNWSFPSPHCYNLNTDASVSSLVVVGLGAVIRNDKGEVMVASVNSIFANWDPTLAEIHAINFGLDLAIQTGFSN
;
A
#
# COMPACT_ATOMS: atom_id res chain seq x y z
N MET A 1 -19.00 -13.97 -16.20
CA MET A 1 -17.63 -14.46 -16.00
C MET A 1 -17.62 -15.02 -14.60
N ASP A 2 -17.43 -16.32 -14.45
CA ASP A 2 -17.22 -16.93 -13.13
C ASP A 2 -15.80 -16.58 -12.71
N VAL A 3 -15.68 -15.75 -11.68
CA VAL A 3 -14.39 -15.38 -11.09
C VAL A 3 -13.95 -16.55 -10.23
N ASP A 4 -12.73 -17.03 -10.45
CA ASP A 4 -12.15 -18.06 -9.61
C ASP A 4 -12.04 -17.52 -8.17
N VAL A 5 -12.61 -18.24 -7.21
CA VAL A 5 -12.66 -17.83 -5.80
C VAL A 5 -11.47 -18.37 -5.02
N PHE A 6 -10.62 -19.18 -5.64
CA PHE A 6 -9.45 -19.78 -5.02
C PHE A 6 -8.19 -18.94 -5.26
N CYS A 7 -7.29 -18.90 -4.29
CA CYS A 7 -6.01 -18.23 -4.41
C CYS A 7 -5.21 -18.83 -5.57
N PHE A 8 -4.79 -18.00 -6.52
CA PHE A 8 -4.03 -18.44 -7.69
C PHE A 8 -2.65 -19.03 -7.34
N VAL A 9 -2.09 -18.70 -6.17
CA VAL A 9 -0.76 -19.20 -5.77
C VAL A 9 -0.84 -20.58 -5.12
N CYS A 10 -1.83 -20.81 -4.25
CA CYS A 10 -1.97 -22.06 -3.54
C CYS A 10 -2.91 -23.04 -4.25
N GLY A 11 -3.96 -22.55 -4.92
CA GLY A 11 -4.96 -23.32 -5.64
C GLY A 11 -5.96 -24.08 -4.78
N PHE A 12 -5.94 -23.92 -3.45
CA PHE A 12 -6.75 -24.71 -2.51
C PHE A 12 -7.63 -23.84 -1.59
N ASP A 13 -7.09 -22.76 -1.05
CA ASP A 13 -7.81 -21.88 -0.13
C ASP A 13 -8.47 -20.72 -0.87
N PRO A 14 -9.60 -20.18 -0.35
CA PRO A 14 -10.22 -18.99 -0.91
C PRO A 14 -9.27 -17.79 -0.95
N GLU A 15 -9.29 -17.06 -2.06
CA GLU A 15 -8.52 -15.82 -2.18
C GLU A 15 -9.06 -14.76 -1.20
N SER A 16 -8.18 -14.26 -0.34
CA SER A 16 -8.51 -13.23 0.65
C SER A 16 -7.26 -12.47 1.05
N GLY A 17 -7.42 -11.23 1.52
CA GLY A 17 -6.31 -10.46 2.08
C GLY A 17 -5.61 -11.19 3.22
N ASP A 18 -6.35 -11.91 4.08
CA ASP A 18 -5.75 -12.70 5.16
C ASP A 18 -4.92 -13.87 4.63
N HIS A 19 -5.41 -14.56 3.59
CA HIS A 19 -4.62 -15.61 2.94
C HIS A 19 -3.36 -15.03 2.30
N LEU A 20 -3.49 -13.91 1.58
CA LEU A 20 -2.39 -13.25 0.89
C LEU A 20 -1.33 -12.66 1.83
N PHE A 21 -1.72 -12.14 3.00
CA PHE A 21 -0.80 -11.39 3.86
C PHE A 21 -0.35 -12.13 5.12
N ALA A 22 -1.14 -13.07 5.62
CA ALA A 22 -0.91 -13.70 6.92
C ALA A 22 -0.84 -15.23 6.88
N CYS A 23 -1.64 -15.90 6.04
CA CYS A 23 -1.80 -17.36 6.12
C CYS A 23 -1.01 -18.15 5.06
N TYR A 24 -0.64 -17.54 3.93
CA TYR A 24 0.07 -18.24 2.86
C TYR A 24 1.56 -18.45 3.22
N PRO A 25 2.10 -19.70 3.28
CA PRO A 25 3.44 -19.96 3.81
C PRO A 25 4.60 -19.22 3.12
N PRO A 26 4.59 -19.01 1.79
CA PRO A 26 5.60 -18.18 1.12
C PRO A 26 5.63 -16.72 1.58
N VAL A 27 4.50 -16.16 2.01
CA VAL A 27 4.41 -14.77 2.48
C VAL A 27 5.07 -14.62 3.85
N SER A 28 4.94 -15.62 4.73
CA SER A 28 5.73 -15.67 5.98
C SER A 28 7.23 -15.62 5.71
N ARG A 29 7.69 -16.24 4.63
CA ARG A 29 9.10 -16.18 4.23
C ARG A 29 9.47 -14.80 3.72
N LEU A 30 8.63 -14.16 2.90
CA LEU A 30 8.88 -12.82 2.36
C LEU A 30 9.05 -11.79 3.49
N TRP A 31 8.15 -11.80 4.47
CA TRP A 31 8.25 -10.97 5.67
C TRP A 31 9.51 -11.22 6.50
N TYR A 32 9.92 -12.48 6.61
CA TYR A 32 11.11 -12.85 7.35
C TYR A 32 12.41 -12.44 6.64
N VAL A 33 12.49 -12.60 5.31
CA VAL A 33 13.70 -12.27 4.54
C VAL A 33 13.80 -10.79 4.20
N SER A 34 12.69 -10.05 4.23
CA SER A 34 12.71 -8.59 4.06
C SER A 34 13.35 -7.91 5.27
N PRO A 35 13.86 -6.68 5.11
CA PRO A 35 14.41 -5.90 6.23
C PRO A 35 13.48 -5.75 7.44
N LEU A 36 12.16 -5.97 7.27
CA LEU A 36 11.18 -5.97 8.38
C LEU A 36 11.39 -7.13 9.36
N ARG A 37 11.96 -8.25 8.90
CA ARG A 37 12.24 -9.45 9.73
C ARG A 37 11.01 -9.96 10.50
N ILE A 38 9.81 -9.73 9.96
CA ILE A 38 8.57 -10.11 10.63
C ILE A 38 8.42 -11.63 10.54
N HIS A 39 8.34 -12.27 11.70
CA HIS A 39 8.15 -13.71 11.81
C HIS A 39 6.72 -14.02 12.26
N LEU A 40 5.80 -14.12 11.29
CA LEU A 40 4.36 -14.31 11.52
C LEU A 40 4.03 -15.42 12.55
N PRO A 41 4.63 -16.64 12.49
CA PRO A 41 4.35 -17.68 13.48
C PRO A 41 4.68 -17.32 14.93
N ASN A 42 5.65 -16.43 15.16
CA ASN A 42 6.06 -16.05 16.52
C ASN A 42 5.16 -14.96 17.11
N LEU A 43 4.50 -14.19 16.24
CA LEU A 43 3.60 -13.12 16.63
C LEU A 43 2.16 -13.63 16.86
N GLY A 44 1.86 -14.87 16.45
CA GLY A 44 0.52 -15.45 16.60
C GLY A 44 -0.57 -14.72 15.82
N LEU A 45 -0.18 -13.96 14.79
CA LEU A 45 -1.10 -13.17 13.97
C LEU A 45 -1.73 -14.06 12.92
N SER A 46 -3.04 -13.92 12.74
CA SER A 46 -3.83 -14.72 11.79
C SER A 46 -4.60 -13.90 10.77
N SER A 47 -4.47 -12.57 10.80
CA SER A 47 -5.10 -11.68 9.81
C SER A 47 -4.16 -10.58 9.31
N GLY A 48 -4.41 -10.12 8.08
CA GLY A 48 -3.69 -9.01 7.47
C GLY A 48 -3.89 -7.71 8.26
N THR A 49 -5.09 -7.50 8.84
CA THR A 49 -5.38 -6.34 9.69
C THR A 49 -4.55 -6.35 10.98
N GLN A 50 -4.38 -7.51 11.61
CA GLN A 50 -3.52 -7.64 12.79
C GLN A 50 -2.05 -7.38 12.44
N LEU A 51 -1.59 -7.86 11.29
CA LEU A 51 -0.26 -7.58 10.77
C LEU A 51 -0.05 -6.08 10.53
N PHE A 52 -1.01 -5.42 9.90
CA PHE A 52 -0.95 -3.98 9.66
C PHE A 52 -0.91 -3.18 10.97
N HIS A 53 -1.77 -3.49 11.94
CA HIS A 53 -1.73 -2.84 13.25
C HIS A 53 -0.42 -3.10 14.00
N HIS A 54 0.15 -4.29 13.88
CA HIS A 54 1.44 -4.59 14.48
C HIS A 54 2.56 -3.74 13.87
N VAL A 55 2.57 -3.58 12.54
CA VAL A 55 3.54 -2.72 11.84
C VAL A 55 3.38 -1.27 12.27
N LEU A 56 2.15 -0.74 12.23
CA LEU A 56 1.85 0.63 12.66
C LEU A 56 2.29 0.94 14.10
N ALA A 57 2.20 -0.04 15.00
CA ALA A 57 2.49 0.16 16.41
C ALA A 57 3.97 -0.02 16.78
N ASN A 58 4.76 -0.74 15.96
CA ASN A 58 6.10 -1.21 16.36
C ASN A 58 7.23 -0.82 15.41
N PHE A 59 6.92 -0.21 14.26
CA PHE A 59 7.90 0.13 13.23
C PHE A 59 7.95 1.64 13.00
N ASP A 60 9.08 2.12 12.50
CA ASP A 60 9.27 3.52 12.09
C ASP A 60 8.69 3.78 10.70
N SER A 61 8.74 5.04 10.25
CA SER A 61 8.23 5.47 8.94
C SER A 61 8.84 4.67 7.80
N ASP A 62 10.15 4.45 7.83
CA ASP A 62 10.90 3.79 6.76
C ASP A 62 10.48 2.31 6.63
N ALA A 63 10.27 1.64 7.76
CA ALA A 63 9.77 0.28 7.77
C ALA A 63 8.27 0.18 7.45
N MET A 64 7.47 1.18 7.80
CA MET A 64 6.07 1.27 7.34
C MET A 64 6.00 1.40 5.82
N GLU A 65 6.83 2.25 5.22
CA GLU A 65 6.92 2.41 3.76
C GLU A 65 7.29 1.08 3.10
N LEU A 66 8.34 0.43 3.60
CA LEU A 66 8.76 -0.88 3.10
C LEU A 66 7.66 -1.94 3.23
N PHE A 67 6.90 -1.92 4.33
CA PHE A 67 5.75 -2.82 4.50
C PHE A 67 4.67 -2.59 3.45
N VAL A 68 4.32 -1.33 3.18
CA VAL A 68 3.31 -0.98 2.17
C VAL A 68 3.77 -1.42 0.78
N ILE A 69 5.04 -1.19 0.42
CA ILE A 69 5.61 -1.61 -0.86
C ILE A 69 5.53 -3.13 -1.04
N LEU A 70 5.93 -3.89 -0.02
CA LEU A 70 5.90 -5.36 -0.06
C LEU A 70 4.47 -5.92 -0.04
N ALA A 71 3.54 -5.27 0.66
CA ALA A 71 2.14 -5.64 0.65
C ALA A 71 1.48 -5.35 -0.72
N TRP A 72 1.91 -4.27 -1.40
CA TRP A 72 1.39 -3.90 -2.71
C TRP A 72 1.85 -4.84 -3.82
N ASP A 73 3.13 -5.26 -3.82
CA ASP A 73 3.69 -6.24 -4.78
C ASP A 73 2.96 -7.59 -4.77
N HIS A 74 2.39 -7.97 -3.62
CA HIS A 74 1.59 -9.18 -3.48
C HIS A 74 0.15 -9.08 -4.04
N GLN A 75 -0.40 -7.88 -4.23
CA GLN A 75 -1.78 -7.67 -4.69
C GLN A 75 -1.96 -7.71 -6.21
N GLU A 76 -0.87 -7.75 -7.00
CA GLU A 76 -0.94 -7.60 -8.46
C GLU A 76 -1.39 -8.83 -9.25
N VAL A 77 -1.71 -9.95 -8.59
CA VAL A 77 -2.25 -11.09 -9.32
C VAL A 77 -3.75 -11.20 -9.07
N ASN A 78 -4.50 -10.96 -10.16
CA ASN A 78 -5.92 -11.27 -10.37
C ASN A 78 -7.02 -10.30 -9.95
N THR A 79 -6.74 -9.00 -9.74
CA THR A 79 -7.83 -8.03 -9.90
C THR A 79 -7.48 -6.92 -10.89
N THR A 80 -8.05 -7.02 -12.09
CA THR A 80 -8.50 -5.81 -12.80
C THR A 80 -9.66 -5.24 -11.99
N THR A 81 -9.37 -4.70 -10.81
CA THR A 81 -10.34 -3.95 -10.03
C THR A 81 -10.56 -2.65 -10.78
N ASN A 82 -11.68 -2.57 -11.50
CA ASN A 82 -12.20 -1.28 -11.89
C ASN A 82 -12.26 -0.42 -10.62
N TRP A 83 -11.74 0.81 -10.72
CA TRP A 83 -11.76 1.75 -9.61
C TRP A 83 -13.18 1.81 -9.00
N SER A 84 -13.26 1.70 -7.68
CA SER A 84 -14.50 1.79 -6.94
C SER A 84 -14.40 2.88 -5.88
N PHE A 85 -15.56 3.42 -5.49
CA PHE A 85 -15.61 4.40 -4.42
C PHE A 85 -15.14 3.78 -3.09
N PRO A 86 -14.50 4.57 -2.20
CA PRO A 86 -14.18 4.13 -0.84
C PRO A 86 -15.43 3.68 -0.09
N SER A 87 -15.28 2.79 0.88
CA SER A 87 -16.37 2.45 1.80
C SER A 87 -16.83 3.68 2.60
N PRO A 88 -18.09 3.72 3.08
CA PRO A 88 -18.59 4.84 3.87
C PRO A 88 -17.68 5.16 5.06
N HIS A 89 -17.41 6.44 5.29
CA HIS A 89 -16.48 6.96 6.31
C HIS A 89 -14.99 6.64 6.07
N CYS A 90 -14.63 6.09 4.91
CA CYS A 90 -13.24 5.95 4.48
C CYS A 90 -12.87 7.01 3.45
N TYR A 91 -11.58 7.29 3.36
CA TYR A 91 -10.98 8.11 2.33
C TYR A 91 -10.00 7.28 1.50
N ASN A 92 -9.84 7.63 0.23
CA ASN A 92 -8.82 7.05 -0.63
C ASN A 92 -7.78 8.13 -0.96
N LEU A 93 -6.53 7.83 -0.67
CA LEU A 93 -5.36 8.62 -1.05
C LEU A 93 -4.72 7.96 -2.27
N ASN A 94 -4.81 8.62 -3.42
CA ASN A 94 -4.10 8.22 -4.63
C ASN A 94 -2.85 9.08 -4.78
N THR A 95 -1.71 8.44 -5.00
CA THR A 95 -0.43 9.11 -5.24
C THR A 95 0.18 8.62 -6.54
N ASP A 96 0.98 9.46 -7.18
CA ASP A 96 1.69 9.15 -8.42
C ASP A 96 2.92 10.04 -8.53
N ALA A 97 3.96 9.55 -9.21
CA ALA A 97 5.15 10.32 -9.49
C ALA A 97 5.43 10.45 -10.99
N SER A 98 6.08 11.55 -11.37
CA SER A 98 6.60 11.74 -12.72
C SER A 98 8.08 12.06 -12.67
N VAL A 99 8.88 11.36 -13.47
CA VAL A 99 10.31 11.61 -13.59
C VAL A 99 10.61 12.15 -14.98
N SER A 100 11.32 13.29 -15.03
CA SER A 100 11.76 13.92 -16.27
C SER A 100 13.25 13.71 -16.50
N SER A 101 13.67 13.66 -17.77
CA SER A 101 15.09 13.66 -18.16
C SER A 101 15.84 14.93 -17.77
N LEU A 102 15.13 15.99 -17.35
CA LEU A 102 15.68 17.26 -16.89
C LEU A 102 16.00 17.30 -15.39
N VAL A 103 16.08 16.15 -14.70
CA VAL A 103 16.36 16.06 -13.26
C VAL A 103 15.26 16.75 -12.43
N VAL A 104 14.02 16.62 -12.90
CA VAL A 104 12.83 17.12 -12.21
C VAL A 104 11.93 15.93 -11.92
N VAL A 105 11.46 15.87 -10.69
CA VAL A 105 10.45 14.91 -10.24
C VAL A 105 9.20 15.67 -9.84
N GLY A 106 8.06 15.27 -10.39
CA GLY A 106 6.74 15.72 -9.95
C GLY A 106 6.12 14.69 -9.02
N LEU A 107 5.57 15.15 -7.89
CA LEU A 107 4.83 14.34 -6.92
C LEU A 107 3.37 14.78 -6.95
N GLY A 108 2.43 13.84 -7.05
CA GLY A 108 1.00 14.10 -7.04
C GLY A 108 0.27 13.32 -5.96
N ALA A 109 -0.72 13.94 -5.34
CA ALA A 109 -1.60 13.28 -4.37
C ALA A 109 -3.03 13.80 -4.48
N VAL A 110 -4.01 12.91 -4.36
CA VAL A 110 -5.45 13.21 -4.36
C VAL A 110 -6.15 12.41 -3.27
N ILE A 111 -6.94 13.08 -2.42
CA ILE A 111 -7.78 12.47 -1.38
C ILE A 111 -9.24 12.53 -1.84
N ARG A 112 -9.94 11.40 -1.79
CA ARG A 112 -11.36 11.27 -2.16
C ARG A 112 -12.20 10.71 -1.02
N ASN A 113 -13.46 11.15 -0.92
CA ASN A 113 -14.43 10.57 0.01
C ASN A 113 -15.14 9.33 -0.58
N ASP A 114 -16.05 8.75 0.19
CA ASP A 114 -16.90 7.59 -0.14
C ASP A 114 -17.87 7.81 -1.31
N LYS A 115 -18.03 9.05 -1.77
CA LYS A 115 -18.76 9.40 -3.01
C LYS A 115 -17.82 9.63 -4.19
N GLY A 116 -16.51 9.47 -3.99
CA GLY A 116 -15.46 9.74 -4.96
C GLY A 116 -15.18 11.21 -5.23
N GLU A 117 -15.79 12.10 -4.45
CA GLU A 117 -15.56 13.54 -4.55
C GLU A 117 -14.13 13.84 -4.09
N VAL A 118 -13.44 14.70 -4.84
CA VAL A 118 -12.09 15.14 -4.49
C VAL A 118 -12.20 16.10 -3.31
N MET A 119 -11.63 15.70 -2.17
CA MET A 119 -11.58 16.50 -0.96
C MET A 119 -10.34 17.39 -0.97
N VAL A 120 -9.21 16.84 -1.42
CA VAL A 120 -7.92 17.52 -1.50
C VAL A 120 -7.17 17.01 -2.74
N ALA A 121 -6.46 17.90 -3.42
CA ALA A 121 -5.45 17.55 -4.41
C ALA A 121 -4.23 18.45 -4.22
N SER A 122 -3.04 17.87 -4.35
CA SER A 122 -1.78 18.62 -4.24
C SER A 122 -0.75 18.09 -5.22
N VAL A 123 0.13 18.99 -5.65
CA VAL A 123 1.25 18.68 -6.51
C VAL A 123 2.50 19.37 -5.98
N ASN A 124 3.64 18.72 -6.09
CA ASN A 124 4.94 19.31 -5.81
C ASN A 124 5.92 18.96 -6.92
N SER A 125 6.88 19.85 -7.20
CA SER A 125 7.94 19.60 -8.17
C SER A 125 9.27 19.92 -7.53
N ILE A 126 10.18 18.97 -7.61
CA ILE A 126 11.48 19.03 -6.95
C ILE A 126 12.59 18.72 -7.95
N PHE A 127 13.73 19.34 -7.74
CA PHE A 127 14.92 19.06 -8.54
C PHE A 127 15.65 17.87 -7.91
N ALA A 128 15.48 16.70 -8.50
CA ALA A 128 16.02 15.45 -7.99
C ALA A 128 16.34 14.48 -9.14
N ASN A 129 17.38 13.67 -8.95
CA ASN A 129 17.76 12.61 -9.88
C ASN A 129 17.37 11.26 -9.28
N TRP A 130 16.07 10.98 -9.26
CA TRP A 130 15.53 9.73 -8.74
C TRP A 130 15.11 8.81 -9.88
N ASP A 131 15.23 7.51 -9.68
CA ASP A 131 14.56 6.55 -10.53
C ASP A 131 13.05 6.54 -10.24
N PRO A 132 12.22 5.96 -11.15
CA PRO A 132 10.77 5.94 -10.98
C PRO A 132 10.31 5.30 -9.66
N THR A 133 10.98 4.24 -9.20
CA THR A 133 10.60 3.54 -7.96
C THR A 133 10.78 4.46 -6.75
N LEU A 134 11.94 5.12 -6.64
CA LEU A 134 12.18 6.07 -5.56
C LEU A 134 11.24 7.27 -5.63
N ALA A 135 10.90 7.73 -6.84
CA ALA A 135 9.94 8.81 -7.03
C ALA A 135 8.53 8.44 -6.53
N GLU A 136 8.04 7.23 -6.82
CA GLU A 136 6.76 6.74 -6.31
C GLU A 136 6.71 6.67 -4.79
N ILE A 137 7.78 6.19 -4.15
CA ILE A 137 7.90 6.15 -2.68
C ILE A 137 7.75 7.56 -2.10
N HIS A 138 8.43 8.54 -2.70
CA HIS A 138 8.31 9.93 -2.27
C HIS A 138 6.92 10.54 -2.55
N ALA A 139 6.21 10.09 -3.58
CA ALA A 139 4.83 10.52 -3.82
C ALA A 139 3.88 9.97 -2.74
N ILE A 140 4.08 8.73 -2.28
CA ILE A 140 3.34 8.14 -1.16
C ILE A 140 3.55 8.98 0.11
N ASN A 141 4.81 9.27 0.47
CA ASN A 141 5.14 10.08 1.63
C ASN A 141 4.53 11.48 1.57
N PHE A 142 4.64 12.13 0.41
CA PHE A 142 3.99 13.42 0.16
C PHE A 142 2.47 13.36 0.35
N GLY A 143 1.82 12.29 -0.12
CA GLY A 143 0.39 12.09 0.06
C GLY A 143 -0.03 11.87 1.51
N LEU A 144 0.75 11.12 2.29
CA LEU A 144 0.51 10.88 3.71
C LEU A 144 0.66 12.18 4.52
N ASP A 145 1.73 12.94 4.26
CA ASP A 145 1.95 14.25 4.88
C ASP A 145 0.79 15.21 4.57
N LEU A 146 0.32 15.23 3.32
CA LEU A 146 -0.83 16.02 2.91
C LEU A 146 -2.09 15.64 3.70
N ALA A 147 -2.36 14.35 3.87
CA ALA A 147 -3.52 13.86 4.61
C ALA A 147 -3.48 14.33 6.07
N ILE A 148 -2.32 14.19 6.74
CA ILE A 148 -2.12 14.64 8.12
C ILE A 148 -2.31 16.16 8.24
N GLN A 149 -1.67 16.93 7.36
CA GLN A 149 -1.74 18.40 7.40
C GLN A 149 -3.14 18.95 7.14
N THR A 150 -3.96 18.22 6.39
CA THR A 150 -5.34 18.61 6.07
C THR A 150 -6.37 18.05 7.05
N GLY A 151 -5.92 17.36 8.10
CA GLY A 151 -6.76 16.90 9.20
C GLY A 151 -7.45 15.55 8.96
N PHE A 152 -7.03 14.78 7.96
CA PHE A 152 -7.43 13.39 7.82
C PHE A 152 -6.56 12.54 8.77
N SER A 153 -7.19 11.94 9.76
CA SER A 153 -6.55 10.96 10.64
C SER A 153 -7.10 9.56 10.37
N ASN A 154 -6.31 8.54 10.69
CA ASN A 154 -6.79 7.16 10.80
C ASN A 154 -7.86 7.00 11.89
#